data_AF-A0A1M2VJ98-F1
#
_entry.id   AF-A0A1M2VJ98-F1
#
_cell.length_a   1.000
_cell.length_b   1.000
_cell.length_c   1.000
_cell.angle_alpha   90.00
_cell.angle_beta   90.00
_cell.angle_gamma   90.00
#
_symmetry.space_group_name_H-M   'P 1'
#
loop_
_entity.id
_entity.type
_entity.pdbx_description
1 polymer ?
#
loop_
_entity_poly.entity_id
_entity_poly.type
_entity_poly.pdbx_seq_one_letter_code
_entity_poly.pdbx_strand_id
1 'polypeptide(L)'
;MPLKHGLTELLYPGESARETNFQNLSWHHLNPPRLIIYVHFVCDMDQPHVREGLTAMHGMLQQLRAAGPMPSLPKRPAGVSYPLAGSCAFCERDETASGDEEVQLDRCSGCRMTRYCGTECQRKDWPRHKVTCAMVHSVEYENWD
;
A
#
# COMPACT_ATOMS: atom_id res chain seq x y z
N MET A 1 16.19 -19.24 -2.15
CA MET A 1 14.96 -18.93 -2.90
C MET A 1 14.96 -17.43 -3.12
N PRO A 2 14.93 -16.93 -4.36
CA PRO A 2 15.19 -15.51 -4.60
C PRO A 2 14.02 -14.69 -4.06
N LEU A 3 14.34 -13.72 -3.21
CA LEU A 3 13.41 -12.74 -2.67
C LEU A 3 12.99 -11.82 -3.81
N LYS A 4 11.76 -12.04 -4.30
CA LYS A 4 11.10 -11.09 -5.19
C LYS A 4 10.67 -9.89 -4.33
N HIS A 5 10.93 -8.70 -4.85
CA HIS A 5 10.77 -7.46 -4.12
C HIS A 5 9.36 -6.92 -4.38
N GLY A 6 8.39 -7.16 -3.49
CA GLY A 6 7.11 -6.49 -3.68
C GLY A 6 6.04 -6.66 -2.61
N LEU A 7 4.97 -5.93 -2.89
CA LEU A 7 3.78 -5.68 -2.07
C LEU A 7 3.14 -7.02 -1.65
N THR A 8 3.00 -7.28 -0.36
CA THR A 8 2.36 -8.52 0.13
C THR A 8 0.94 -8.21 0.55
N GLU A 9 -0.05 -8.81 -0.13
CA GLU A 9 -1.42 -8.90 0.40
C GLU A 9 -1.46 -9.97 1.49
N LEU A 10 -1.75 -9.57 2.73
CA LEU A 10 -1.97 -10.48 3.86
C LEU A 10 -3.47 -10.55 4.12
N LEU A 11 -4.20 -11.23 3.22
CA LEU A 11 -5.64 -11.38 3.28
C LEU A 11 -6.00 -12.86 3.43
N TYR A 12 -7.01 -13.17 4.27
CA TYR A 12 -7.70 -14.45 4.18
C TYR A 12 -8.62 -14.49 2.95
N PRO A 13 -8.95 -15.67 2.42
CA PRO A 13 -9.93 -15.81 1.36
C PRO A 13 -11.26 -15.13 1.74
N GLY A 14 -11.71 -14.17 0.91
CA GLY A 14 -12.97 -13.45 1.09
C GLY A 14 -12.90 -12.18 1.93
N GLU A 15 -11.74 -11.83 2.51
CA GLU A 15 -11.54 -10.54 3.16
C GLU A 15 -11.04 -9.49 2.17
N SER A 16 -11.42 -8.23 2.42
CA SER A 16 -11.00 -7.10 1.59
C SER A 16 -9.99 -6.23 2.34
N ALA A 17 -8.96 -5.76 1.65
CA ALA A 17 -8.00 -4.84 2.23
C ALA A 17 -8.62 -3.48 2.53
N ARG A 18 -8.48 -3.02 3.77
CA ARG A 18 -8.96 -1.71 4.26
C ARG A 18 -7.89 -0.91 4.99
N GLU A 19 -6.78 -1.55 5.32
CA GLU A 19 -5.64 -0.91 5.98
C GLU A 19 -4.38 -1.09 5.14
N THR A 20 -3.41 -0.19 5.36
CA THR A 20 -2.14 -0.20 4.64
C THR A 20 -0.99 -0.10 5.63
N ASN A 21 -0.07 -1.06 5.58
CA ASN A 21 1.18 -0.99 6.33
C ASN A 21 2.36 -0.72 5.39
N PHE A 22 3.31 0.11 5.85
CA PHE A 22 4.51 0.45 5.08
C PHE A 22 5.75 -0.10 5.77
N GLN A 23 6.60 -0.78 5.00
CA GLN A 23 7.91 -1.21 5.46
C GLN A 23 8.99 -0.70 4.51
N ASN A 24 9.91 0.10 5.06
CA ASN A 24 10.90 0.82 4.29
C ASN A 24 12.25 0.12 4.36
N LEU A 25 12.88 -0.06 3.21
CA LEU A 25 14.28 -0.42 3.09
C LEU A 25 15.03 0.79 2.56
N SER A 26 16.09 1.15 3.26
CA SER A 26 16.84 2.36 2.91
C SER A 26 18.34 2.08 2.85
N TRP A 27 18.96 2.57 1.79
CA TRP A 27 20.40 2.56 1.60
C TRP A 27 20.87 4.00 1.37
N HIS A 28 20.84 4.79 2.45
CA HIS A 28 21.26 6.20 2.44
C HIS A 28 22.74 6.40 2.09
N HIS A 29 23.56 5.35 2.22
CA HIS A 29 24.98 5.38 1.90
C HIS A 29 25.28 5.25 0.40
N LEU A 30 24.30 4.88 -0.43
CA LEU A 30 24.47 4.82 -1.89
C LEU A 30 24.40 6.22 -2.49
N ASN A 31 25.00 6.40 -3.67
CA ASN A 31 24.89 7.63 -4.46
C ASN A 31 24.43 7.29 -5.90
N PRO A 32 23.17 7.57 -6.28
CA PRO A 32 22.13 8.18 -5.44
C PRO A 32 21.62 7.22 -4.35
N PRO A 33 21.08 7.75 -3.23
CA PRO A 33 20.47 6.94 -2.19
C PRO A 33 19.28 6.17 -2.74
N ARG A 34 19.00 4.98 -2.17
CA ARG A 34 17.87 4.14 -2.56
C ARG A 34 16.88 3.96 -1.41
N LEU A 35 15.59 4.08 -1.73
CA LEU A 35 14.47 3.80 -0.84
C LEU A 35 13.53 2.84 -1.56
N ILE A 36 13.28 1.68 -0.96
CA ILE A 36 12.25 0.74 -1.41
C ILE A 36 11.18 0.72 -0.32
N ILE A 37 9.93 0.90 -0.71
CA ILE A 37 8.78 0.88 0.20
C ILE A 37 7.92 -0.32 -0.17
N TYR A 38 7.78 -1.25 0.77
CA TYR A 38 6.80 -2.31 0.70
C TYR A 38 5.49 -1.79 1.26
N VAL A 39 4.44 -1.80 0.45
CA VAL A 39 3.09 -1.41 0.82
C VAL A 39 2.26 -2.69 0.97
N HIS A 40 1.81 -2.97 2.18
CA HIS A 40 1.00 -4.15 2.49
C HIS A 40 -0.45 -3.73 2.61
N PHE A 41 -1.30 -4.28 1.75
CA PHE A 41 -2.74 -4.10 1.83
C PHE A 41 -3.32 -5.23 2.68
N VAL A 42 -3.95 -4.87 3.79
CA VAL A 42 -4.40 -5.82 4.82
C VAL A 42 -5.82 -5.52 5.26
N CYS A 43 -6.52 -6.52 5.79
CA CYS A 43 -7.91 -6.40 6.22
C CYS A 43 -8.05 -5.54 7.48
N ASP A 44 -7.33 -5.91 8.55
CA ASP A 44 -7.33 -5.27 9.86
C ASP A 44 -6.01 -5.58 10.58
N MET A 45 -5.20 -4.54 10.87
CA MET A 45 -3.88 -4.70 11.52
C MET A 45 -3.96 -5.22 12.96
N ASP A 46 -5.15 -5.23 13.58
CA ASP A 46 -5.34 -5.79 14.91
C ASP A 46 -5.58 -7.30 14.91
N GLN A 47 -5.85 -7.90 13.74
CA GLN A 47 -5.98 -9.36 13.63
C GLN A 47 -4.64 -10.08 13.83
N PRO A 48 -4.61 -11.22 14.57
CA PRO A 48 -3.38 -11.97 14.83
C PRO A 48 -2.63 -12.38 13.56
N HIS A 49 -3.36 -12.87 12.55
CA HIS A 49 -2.76 -13.35 11.31
C HIS A 49 -2.04 -12.24 10.52
N VAL A 50 -2.63 -11.02 10.49
CA VAL A 50 -2.01 -9.86 9.86
C VAL A 50 -0.74 -9.47 10.61
N ARG A 51 -0.79 -9.42 11.95
CA ARG A 51 0.39 -9.08 12.77
C ARG A 51 1.51 -10.09 12.61
N GLU A 52 1.19 -11.37 12.58
CA GLU A 52 2.16 -12.44 12.33
C GLU A 52 2.80 -12.28 10.95
N GLY A 53 2.00 -12.07 9.90
CA GLY A 53 2.49 -11.86 8.54
C GLY A 53 3.39 -10.62 8.42
N LEU A 54 2.96 -9.47 8.94
CA LEU A 54 3.75 -8.22 8.92
C LEU A 54 5.06 -8.37 9.70
N THR A 55 5.03 -9.08 10.83
CA THR A 55 6.22 -9.34 11.66
C THR A 55 7.19 -10.28 10.97
N ALA A 56 6.69 -11.36 10.35
CA ALA A 56 7.51 -12.30 9.60
C ALA A 56 8.21 -11.60 8.41
N MET A 57 7.44 -10.82 7.65
CA MET A 57 7.96 -10.09 6.50
C MET A 57 8.98 -9.04 6.93
N HIS A 58 8.74 -8.27 8.00
CA HIS A 58 9.76 -7.35 8.52
C HIS A 58 11.01 -8.05 9.05
N GLY A 59 10.87 -9.20 9.73
CA GLY A 59 11.99 -10.01 10.17
C GLY A 59 12.88 -10.44 9.00
N MET A 60 12.26 -10.79 7.87
CA MET A 60 12.99 -11.06 6.62
C MET A 60 13.73 -9.82 6.11
N LEU A 61 13.11 -8.65 6.15
CA LEU A 61 13.75 -7.39 5.73
C LEU A 61 14.92 -6.98 6.65
N GLN A 62 14.84 -7.24 7.95
CA GLN A 62 15.94 -7.00 8.89
C GLN A 62 17.17 -7.85 8.57
N GLN A 63 16.97 -9.09 8.08
CA GLN A 63 18.09 -9.94 7.66
C GLN A 63 18.88 -9.35 6.48
N LEU A 64 18.23 -8.53 5.64
CA LEU A 64 18.87 -7.78 4.55
C LEU A 64 19.64 -6.55 5.04
N ARG A 65 19.65 -6.27 6.36
CA ARG A 65 20.25 -5.09 7.01
C ARG A 65 19.78 -3.76 6.41
N ALA A 66 18.57 -3.76 5.85
CA ALA A 66 17.99 -2.62 5.17
C ALA A 66 16.81 -2.00 5.94
N ALA A 67 16.24 -2.74 6.89
CA ALA A 67 15.19 -2.31 7.80
C ALA A 67 15.72 -2.16 9.24
N GLY A 68 15.20 -1.17 9.97
CA GLY A 68 15.47 -0.95 11.41
C GLY A 68 14.68 -1.91 12.32
N PRO A 69 14.56 -1.61 13.63
CA PRO A 69 13.69 -2.38 14.52
C PRO A 69 12.21 -2.27 14.09
N MET A 70 11.42 -3.30 14.42
CA MET A 70 9.98 -3.28 14.14
C MET A 70 9.33 -2.09 14.84
N PRO A 71 8.60 -1.21 14.12
CA PRO A 71 7.81 -0.19 14.77
C PRO A 71 6.63 -0.83 15.51
N SER A 72 6.19 -0.19 16.60
CA SER A 72 4.92 -0.54 17.24
C SER A 72 3.77 -0.24 16.28
N LEU A 73 2.93 -1.23 16.01
CA LEU A 73 1.71 -1.03 15.23
C LEU A 73 0.62 -0.44 16.16
N PRO A 74 0.18 0.81 15.95
CA PRO A 74 -0.91 1.37 16.73
C PRO A 74 -2.19 0.59 16.47
N LYS A 75 -3.02 0.44 17.50
CA LYS A 75 -4.34 -0.20 17.36
C LYS A 75 -5.29 0.65 16.54
N ARG A 76 -6.18 0.00 15.81
CA ARG A 76 -7.26 0.66 15.09
C ARG A 76 -8.21 1.37 16.08
N PRO A 77 -8.63 2.61 15.81
CA PRO A 77 -9.66 3.25 16.60
C PRO A 77 -10.98 2.47 16.52
N ALA A 78 -11.62 2.25 17.66
CA ALA A 78 -12.88 1.52 17.73
C ALA A 78 -13.98 2.21 16.90
N GLY A 79 -14.76 1.43 16.16
CA GLY A 79 -15.89 1.93 15.36
C GLY A 79 -15.53 2.64 14.05
N VAL A 80 -14.24 2.71 13.70
CA VAL A 80 -13.81 3.27 12.41
C VAL A 80 -13.78 2.17 11.35
N SER A 81 -14.37 2.44 10.19
CA SER A 81 -14.20 1.63 8.97
C SER A 81 -13.49 2.45 7.92
N TYR A 82 -12.34 1.96 7.47
CA TYR A 82 -11.61 2.58 6.36
C TYR A 82 -12.16 2.11 5.01
N PRO A 83 -12.06 2.94 3.96
CA PRO A 83 -12.38 2.54 2.60
C PRO A 83 -11.57 1.33 2.15
N LEU A 84 -12.06 0.60 1.16
CA LEU A 84 -11.29 -0.43 0.48
C LEU A 84 -9.99 0.16 -0.10
N ALA A 85 -8.90 -0.60 -0.04
CA ALA A 85 -7.61 -0.19 -0.60
C ALA A 85 -7.67 0.10 -2.11
N GLY A 86 -8.61 -0.54 -2.81
CA GLY A 86 -8.89 -0.30 -4.21
C GLY A 86 -9.75 0.94 -4.51
N SER A 87 -10.33 1.59 -3.51
CA SER A 87 -11.26 2.71 -3.70
C SER A 87 -10.55 3.98 -4.23
N CYS A 88 -11.34 4.86 -4.85
CA CYS A 88 -10.92 6.19 -5.26
C CYS A 88 -10.33 6.98 -4.08
N ALA A 89 -9.11 7.47 -4.26
CA ALA A 89 -8.37 8.18 -3.21
C ALA A 89 -8.94 9.55 -2.82
N PHE A 90 -9.93 10.06 -3.55
CA PHE A 90 -10.61 11.32 -3.22
C PHE A 90 -11.99 11.11 -2.62
N CYS A 91 -12.86 10.31 -3.25
CA CYS A 91 -14.25 10.17 -2.81
C CYS A 91 -14.48 8.97 -1.89
N GLU A 92 -13.49 8.09 -1.72
CA GLU A 92 -13.45 7.03 -0.70
C GLU A 92 -14.62 6.02 -0.74
N ARG A 93 -15.32 5.96 -1.87
CA ARG A 93 -16.49 5.10 -2.09
C ARG A 93 -16.07 3.67 -2.41
N ASP A 94 -16.53 2.70 -1.63
CA ASP A 94 -16.19 1.28 -1.83
C ASP A 94 -16.66 0.74 -3.18
N GLU A 95 -17.74 1.28 -3.75
CA GLU A 95 -18.24 0.92 -5.08
C GLU A 95 -17.26 1.27 -6.20
N THR A 96 -16.28 2.14 -5.91
CA THR A 96 -15.22 2.45 -6.88
C THR A 96 -14.12 1.40 -6.87
N ALA A 97 -14.04 0.53 -5.86
CA ALA A 97 -13.05 -0.54 -5.80
C ALA A 97 -13.47 -1.80 -6.57
N SER A 98 -14.75 -1.98 -6.89
CA SER A 98 -15.24 -3.17 -7.60
C SER A 98 -14.81 -3.14 -9.07
N GLY A 99 -14.27 -4.26 -9.54
CA GLY A 99 -13.86 -4.46 -10.93
C GLY A 99 -15.02 -4.69 -11.89
N ASP A 100 -16.20 -4.14 -11.61
CA ASP A 100 -17.29 -4.13 -12.58
C ASP A 100 -16.77 -3.40 -13.84
N GLU A 101 -16.99 -3.99 -15.02
CA GLU A 101 -16.42 -3.49 -16.29
C GLU A 101 -16.74 -2.01 -16.57
N GLU A 102 -17.78 -1.48 -15.91
CA GLU A 102 -18.26 -0.11 -16.04
C GLU A 102 -17.44 0.92 -15.23
N VAL A 103 -16.65 0.51 -14.22
CA VAL A 103 -15.87 1.40 -13.33
C VAL A 103 -14.44 0.90 -13.12
N GLN A 104 -13.71 0.65 -14.21
CA GLN A 104 -12.26 0.46 -14.11
C GLN A 104 -11.59 1.78 -13.67
N LEU A 105 -11.10 1.84 -12.43
CA LEU A 105 -10.34 3.01 -11.97
C LEU A 105 -8.99 3.08 -12.65
N ASP A 106 -8.75 4.20 -13.34
CA ASP A 106 -7.42 4.52 -13.83
C ASP A 106 -6.47 4.83 -12.67
N ARG A 107 -5.31 4.19 -12.72
CA ARG A 107 -4.16 4.58 -11.89
C ARG A 107 -3.63 5.91 -12.41
N CYS A 108 -3.19 6.77 -11.50
CA CYS A 108 -2.52 8.02 -11.83
C CYS A 108 -1.36 7.74 -12.81
N SER A 109 -1.38 8.36 -13.98
CA SER A 109 -0.38 8.12 -15.03
C SER A 109 1.06 8.49 -14.61
N GLY A 110 1.21 9.40 -13.63
CA GLY A 110 2.49 9.78 -13.04
C GLY A 110 3.08 8.68 -12.15
N CYS A 111 2.48 8.45 -10.97
CA CYS A 111 3.03 7.52 -9.99
C CYS A 111 2.61 6.06 -10.20
N ARG A 112 1.56 5.81 -10.99
CA ARG A 112 0.94 4.50 -11.21
C ARG A 112 0.42 3.79 -9.96
N MET A 113 0.39 4.47 -8.80
CA MET A 113 0.02 3.87 -7.51
C MET A 113 -1.41 4.22 -7.08
N THR A 114 -1.78 5.51 -7.15
CA THR A 114 -3.07 6.02 -6.66
C THR A 114 -4.16 5.89 -7.71
N ARG A 115 -5.37 5.49 -7.32
CA ARG A 115 -6.53 5.31 -8.21
C ARG A 115 -7.57 6.40 -8.02
N TYR A 116 -8.26 6.76 -9.10
CA TYR A 116 -9.38 7.70 -9.07
C TYR A 116 -10.52 7.20 -9.94
N CYS A 117 -11.76 7.47 -9.55
CA CYS A 117 -12.94 7.16 -10.38
C CYS A 117 -13.14 8.12 -11.55
N GLY A 118 -12.22 9.06 -11.76
CA GLY A 118 -12.26 10.02 -12.85
C GLY A 118 -11.34 11.21 -12.61
N THR A 119 -11.15 11.99 -13.67
CA THR A 119 -10.25 13.16 -13.67
C THR A 119 -10.70 14.25 -12.69
N GLU A 120 -11.99 14.34 -12.40
CA GLU A 120 -12.51 15.28 -11.40
C GLU A 120 -11.96 14.98 -9.99
N CYS A 121 -12.04 13.71 -9.56
CA CYS A 121 -11.49 13.26 -8.28
C CYS A 121 -9.96 13.45 -8.23
N GLN A 122 -9.26 13.12 -9.32
CA GLN A 122 -7.82 13.37 -9.41
C GLN A 122 -7.46 14.84 -9.25
N ARG A 123 -8.17 15.75 -9.93
CA ARG A 123 -7.92 17.20 -9.85
C ARG A 123 -8.19 17.76 -8.46
N LYS A 124 -9.22 17.27 -7.78
CA LYS A 124 -9.54 17.68 -6.41
C LYS A 124 -8.50 17.18 -5.40
N ASP A 125 -7.98 15.97 -5.59
CA ASP A 125 -6.92 15.41 -4.72
C ASP A 125 -5.52 15.97 -5.03
N TRP A 126 -5.31 16.54 -6.22
CA TRP A 126 -4.01 17.00 -6.71
C TRP A 126 -3.19 17.87 -5.73
N PRO A 127 -3.78 18.84 -4.99
CA PRO A 127 -3.02 19.64 -4.02
C PRO A 127 -2.29 18.79 -2.98
N ARG A 128 -2.89 17.68 -2.56
CA ARG A 128 -2.31 16.68 -1.65
C ARG A 128 -1.41 15.68 -2.38
N HIS A 129 -1.91 15.12 -3.49
CA HIS A 129 -1.26 14.02 -4.20
C HIS A 129 0.06 14.39 -4.90
N LYS A 130 0.19 15.63 -5.41
CA LYS A 130 1.34 16.04 -6.24
C LYS A 130 2.70 15.80 -5.59
N VAL A 131 2.78 15.89 -4.26
CA VAL A 131 4.02 15.72 -3.50
C VAL A 131 4.47 14.27 -3.55
N THR A 132 3.58 13.35 -3.15
CA THR A 132 3.86 11.90 -3.20
C THR A 132 3.98 11.40 -4.63
N CYS A 133 3.21 11.95 -5.57
CA CYS A 133 3.29 11.58 -6.97
C CYS A 133 4.70 11.78 -7.54
N ALA A 134 5.37 12.88 -7.19
CA ALA A 134 6.71 13.19 -7.67
C ALA A 134 7.82 12.31 -7.05
N MET A 135 7.54 11.66 -5.91
CA MET A 135 8.49 10.81 -5.19
C MET A 135 8.49 9.36 -5.68
N VAL A 136 7.44 8.95 -6.39
CA VAL A 136 7.30 7.57 -6.87
C VAL A 136 7.97 7.43 -8.23
N HIS A 137 9.06 6.68 -8.28
CA HIS A 137 9.81 6.43 -9.52
C HIS A 137 9.32 5.19 -10.28
N SER A 138 8.97 4.12 -9.56
CA SER A 138 8.48 2.86 -10.13
C SER A 138 7.59 2.16 -9.12
N VAL A 139 6.64 1.37 -9.62
CA VAL A 139 5.77 0.53 -8.81
C VAL A 139 5.74 -0.86 -9.44
N GLU A 140 6.00 -1.87 -8.62
CA GLU A 140 5.84 -3.28 -8.97
C GLU A 140 4.70 -3.84 -8.12
N TYR A 141 3.77 -4.55 -8.76
CA TYR A 141 2.66 -5.21 -8.10
C TYR A 141 2.96 -6.70 -8.06
N GLU A 142 2.89 -7.30 -6.87
CA GLU A 142 3.00 -8.75 -6.70
C GLU A 142 1.62 -9.30 -6.33
N ASN A 143 1.24 -10.43 -6.95
CA ASN A 143 -0.02 -11.13 -6.70
C ASN A 143 -1.29 -10.29 -6.92
N TRP A 144 -1.27 -9.37 -7.89
CA TRP A 144 -2.40 -8.50 -8.27
C TRP A 144 -3.06 -8.98 -9.57
N ASP A 145 -3.31 -10.29 -9.67
CA ASP A 145 -4.02 -10.93 -10.80
C ASP A 145 -5.31 -11.59 -10.31
#